data_AF-A0A954EZQ9-F1
#
_entry.id   AF-A0A954EZQ9-F1
#
_cell.length_a   1.000
_cell.length_b   1.000
_cell.length_c   1.000
_cell.angle_alpha   90.00
_cell.angle_beta   90.00
_cell.angle_gamma   90.00
#
_symmetry.space_group_name_H-M   'P 1'
#
loop_
_entity.id
_entity.type
_entity.pdbx_description
1 polymer ?
#
loop_
_entity_poly.entity_id
_entity_poly.type
_entity_poly.pdbx_seq_one_letter_code
_entity_poly.pdbx_strand_id
1 'polypeptide(L)'
;MLPNPLRPVLFLLVSGFPCFAVAEEATFSAEQLEFFEKKIRPVLVRECYECHSAEAKILRGGLLVDSRSGLMTGGDSGPSVVAGESESSLLLEALRYES
;
A
#
# COMPACT_ATOMS: atom_id res chain seq x y z
N MET A 1 27.30 23.50 56.74
CA MET A 1 26.86 22.12 57.07
C MET A 1 26.90 21.29 55.78
N LEU A 2 27.36 20.04 55.87
CA LEU A 2 27.28 18.97 54.88
C LEU A 2 26.42 17.83 55.49
N PRO A 3 25.99 16.78 54.77
CA PRO A 3 26.04 16.53 53.32
C PRO A 3 24.63 16.85 52.71
N ASN A 4 23.88 16.10 51.88
CA ASN A 4 24.00 14.78 51.24
C ASN A 4 23.16 14.73 49.93
N PRO A 5 23.45 13.84 48.95
CA PRO A 5 22.89 13.94 47.59
C PRO A 5 21.91 12.81 47.22
N LEU A 6 21.68 12.64 45.90
CA LEU A 6 21.16 11.43 45.23
C LEU A 6 19.79 10.91 45.68
N ARG A 7 18.74 11.29 44.93
CA ARG A 7 17.50 10.51 44.81
C ARG A 7 17.43 9.89 43.41
N PRO A 8 18.03 8.71 43.17
CA PRO A 8 17.89 8.00 41.91
C PRO A 8 16.50 7.35 41.84
N VAL A 9 15.49 8.13 41.47
CA VAL A 9 14.13 7.60 41.28
C VAL A 9 14.06 6.90 39.93
N LEU A 10 14.53 5.64 39.97
CA LEU A 10 14.10 4.52 39.15
C LEU A 10 13.88 4.86 37.66
N PHE A 11 14.95 4.75 36.87
CA PHE A 11 14.80 4.48 35.44
C PHE A 11 14.14 3.11 35.30
N LEU A 12 12.80 3.11 35.21
CA LEU A 12 12.01 1.90 35.11
C LEU A 12 12.23 1.36 33.70
N LEU A 13 13.23 0.48 33.56
CA LEU A 13 13.54 -0.24 32.32
C LEU A 13 12.39 -1.21 32.03
N VAL A 14 11.30 -0.65 31.51
CA VAL A 14 10.34 -1.38 30.69
C VAL A 14 11.13 -1.80 29.46
N SER A 15 11.75 -2.97 29.56
CA SER A 15 12.29 -3.73 28.44
C SER A 15 11.10 -4.21 27.60
N GLY A 16 10.49 -3.24 26.89
CA GLY A 16 9.43 -3.46 25.92
C GLY A 16 9.99 -4.39 24.86
N PHE A 17 9.69 -5.68 25.02
CA PHE A 17 10.10 -6.73 24.10
C PHE A 17 9.56 -6.32 22.72
N PRO A 18 10.42 -5.99 21.74
CA PRO A 18 9.94 -5.43 20.49
C PRO A 18 9.12 -6.52 19.80
N CYS A 19 7.81 -6.30 19.72
CA CYS A 19 6.90 -7.18 19.02
C CYS A 19 7.15 -7.00 17.52
N PHE A 20 8.19 -7.65 17.02
CA PHE A 20 8.47 -7.80 15.61
C PHE A 20 7.34 -8.66 15.01
N ALA A 21 6.26 -7.99 14.63
CA ALA A 21 5.24 -8.57 13.78
C ALA A 21 5.93 -9.04 12.50
N VAL A 22 5.98 -10.36 12.31
CA VAL A 22 6.44 -10.94 11.05
C VAL A 22 5.39 -10.59 10.00
N ALA A 23 5.71 -9.64 9.13
CA ALA A 23 4.91 -9.39 7.95
C ALA A 23 5.05 -10.61 7.03
N GLU A 24 3.94 -11.32 6.81
CA GLU A 24 3.94 -12.45 5.89
C GLU A 24 3.97 -11.93 4.45
N GLU A 25 5.15 -11.98 3.84
CA GLU A 25 5.38 -11.62 2.44
C GLU A 25 4.53 -12.52 1.53
N ALA A 26 3.41 -11.98 1.05
CA ALA A 26 2.48 -12.68 0.16
C ALA A 26 3.16 -13.01 -1.17
N THR A 27 3.58 -14.28 -1.31
CA THR A 27 4.23 -14.78 -2.52
C THR A 27 3.19 -15.22 -3.56
N PHE A 28 3.33 -14.71 -4.78
CA PHE A 28 2.45 -15.06 -5.90
C PHE A 28 3.02 -16.24 -6.68
N SER A 29 2.15 -17.11 -7.19
CA SER A 29 2.56 -18.24 -8.04
C SER A 29 2.97 -17.76 -9.45
N ALA A 30 3.74 -18.59 -10.17
CA ALA A 30 4.16 -18.27 -11.53
C ALA A 30 2.95 -18.07 -12.47
N GLU A 31 1.89 -18.87 -12.28
CA GLU A 31 0.64 -18.82 -13.05
C GLU A 31 -0.17 -17.56 -12.73
N GLN A 32 -0.17 -17.09 -11.48
CA GLN A 32 -0.80 -15.83 -11.08
C GLN A 32 -0.10 -14.62 -11.71
N LEU A 33 1.23 -14.61 -11.71
CA LEU A 33 2.04 -13.57 -12.34
C LEU A 33 1.89 -13.61 -13.88
N GLU A 34 1.92 -14.80 -14.49
CA GLU A 34 1.64 -14.97 -15.92
C GLU A 34 0.26 -14.45 -16.30
N PHE A 35 -0.77 -14.76 -15.51
CA PHE A 35 -2.13 -14.26 -15.73
C PHE A 35 -2.17 -12.73 -15.64
N PHE A 36 -1.56 -12.11 -14.63
CA PHE A 36 -1.50 -10.66 -14.50
C PHE A 36 -0.83 -10.01 -15.71
N GLU A 37 0.35 -10.48 -16.11
CA GLU A 37 1.12 -9.92 -17.23
C GLU A 37 0.46 -10.18 -18.60
N LYS A 38 -0.22 -11.31 -18.81
CA LYS A 38 -0.87 -11.64 -20.09
C LYS A 38 -2.33 -11.20 -20.21
N LYS A 39 -3.02 -10.84 -19.11
CA LYS A 39 -4.46 -10.51 -19.11
C LYS A 39 -4.80 -9.17 -18.47
N ILE A 40 -4.10 -8.75 -17.41
CA ILE A 40 -4.44 -7.54 -16.65
C ILE A 40 -3.60 -6.34 -17.11
N ARG A 41 -2.27 -6.44 -17.09
CA ARG A 41 -1.39 -5.33 -17.51
C ARG A 41 -1.71 -4.82 -18.93
N PRO A 42 -1.99 -5.66 -19.96
CA PRO A 42 -2.29 -5.18 -21.31
C PRO A 42 -3.61 -4.41 -21.44
N VAL A 43 -4.49 -4.45 -20.43
CA VAL A 43 -5.68 -3.60 -20.33
C VAL A 43 -5.31 -2.28 -19.65
N LEU A 44 -4.65 -2.34 -18.48
CA LEU A 44 -4.23 -1.13 -17.75
C LEU A 44 -3.33 -0.20 -18.61
N VAL A 45 -2.41 -0.78 -19.40
CA VAL A 45 -1.56 -0.05 -20.36
C VAL A 45 -2.38 0.70 -21.41
N ARG A 46 -3.53 0.16 -21.83
CA ARG A 46 -4.34 0.71 -22.93
C ARG A 46 -5.38 1.72 -22.44
N GLU A 47 -6.08 1.39 -21.37
CA GLU A 47 -7.24 2.15 -20.89
C GLU A 47 -6.90 3.14 -19.76
N CYS A 48 -5.75 2.99 -19.09
CA CYS A 48 -5.47 3.74 -17.84
C CYS A 48 -4.12 4.48 -17.83
N TYR A 49 -3.04 3.90 -18.37
CA TYR A 49 -1.67 4.42 -18.19
C TYR A 49 -1.46 5.84 -18.76
N GLU A 50 -2.25 6.29 -19.75
CA GLU A 50 -2.16 7.67 -20.28
C GLU A 50 -2.31 8.75 -19.20
N CYS A 51 -3.11 8.46 -18.16
CA CYS A 51 -3.42 9.39 -17.07
C CYS A 51 -3.03 8.88 -15.66
N HIS A 52 -2.74 7.58 -15.51
CA HIS A 52 -2.55 6.91 -14.21
C HIS A 52 -1.29 6.02 -14.16
N SER A 53 -0.16 6.53 -14.68
CA SER A 53 1.16 5.87 -14.58
C SER A 53 2.25 6.90 -14.25
N ALA A 54 3.42 6.43 -13.83
CA ALA A 54 4.60 7.26 -13.61
C ALA A 54 5.14 7.91 -14.91
N GLU A 55 4.71 7.40 -16.07
CA GLU A 55 5.02 7.92 -17.40
C GLU A 55 3.92 8.84 -17.96
N ALA A 56 2.81 9.02 -17.23
CA ALA A 56 1.69 9.86 -17.65
C ALA A 56 2.08 11.35 -17.70
N LYS A 57 1.72 12.03 -18.80
CA LYS A 57 1.97 13.47 -18.98
C LYS A 57 1.21 14.34 -17.98
N ILE A 58 0.07 13.85 -17.50
CA ILE A 58 -0.77 14.47 -16.47
C ILE A 58 -1.26 13.33 -15.58
N LEU A 59 -0.69 13.20 -14.39
CA LEU A 59 -1.13 12.23 -13.38
C LEU A 59 -2.46 12.70 -12.79
N ARG A 60 -3.56 12.00 -13.09
CA ARG A 60 -4.90 12.36 -12.59
C ARG A 60 -5.16 11.77 -11.21
N GLY A 61 -5.72 12.59 -10.31
CA GLY A 61 -6.15 12.16 -8.98
C GLY A 61 -5.04 11.57 -8.10
N GLY A 62 -3.77 11.87 -8.37
CA GLY A 62 -2.60 11.27 -7.73
C GLY A 62 -2.38 9.76 -8.00
N LEU A 63 -3.29 9.09 -8.72
CA LEU A 63 -3.41 7.63 -8.76
C LEU A 63 -2.47 6.98 -9.78
N LEU A 64 -1.68 6.00 -9.32
CA LEU A 64 -0.79 5.15 -10.12
C LEU A 64 -1.34 3.71 -10.19
N VAL A 65 -1.65 3.21 -11.40
CA VAL A 65 -2.13 1.83 -11.63
C VAL A 65 -1.08 0.92 -12.31
N ASP A 66 0.15 1.40 -12.44
CA ASP A 66 1.27 0.68 -13.07
C ASP A 66 2.00 -0.31 -12.15
N SER A 67 1.87 -0.08 -10.84
CA SER A 67 2.64 -0.71 -9.77
C SER A 67 1.73 -1.16 -8.62
N ARG A 68 2.08 -2.29 -7.98
CA ARG A 68 1.32 -2.82 -6.83
C ARG A 68 1.26 -1.82 -5.67
N SER A 69 2.35 -1.10 -5.42
CA SER A 69 2.41 -0.03 -4.41
C SER A 69 1.46 1.12 -4.77
N GLY A 70 1.48 1.61 -6.02
CA GLY A 70 0.56 2.65 -6.50
C GLY A 70 -0.90 2.27 -6.30
N LEU A 71 -1.28 1.04 -6.66
CA LEU A 71 -2.64 0.53 -6.51
C LEU A 71 -3.11 0.48 -5.05
N MET A 72 -2.25 -0.02 -4.15
CA MET A 72 -2.54 -0.19 -2.71
C MET A 72 -2.52 1.14 -1.94
N THR A 73 -1.69 2.11 -2.35
CA THR A 73 -1.72 3.49 -1.80
C THR A 73 -2.93 4.26 -2.35
N GLY A 74 -3.24 4.08 -3.63
CA GLY A 74 -4.33 4.76 -4.32
C GLY A 74 -4.00 6.21 -4.69
N GLY A 75 -5.03 7.05 -4.68
CA GLY A 75 -4.96 8.46 -5.07
C GLY A 75 -5.71 9.38 -4.10
N ASP A 76 -6.17 10.53 -4.58
CA ASP A 76 -6.86 11.55 -3.78
C ASP A 76 -8.16 11.01 -3.12
N SER A 77 -8.80 10.00 -3.71
CA SER A 77 -9.97 9.30 -3.16
C SER A 77 -9.63 8.18 -2.16
N GLY A 78 -8.35 7.88 -1.93
CA GLY A 78 -7.88 6.75 -1.12
C GLY A 78 -7.46 5.52 -1.95
N PRO A 79 -7.22 4.36 -1.28
CA PRO A 79 -6.72 3.13 -1.88
C PRO A 79 -7.57 2.62 -3.05
N SER A 80 -6.94 2.34 -4.19
CA SER A 80 -7.67 1.85 -5.37
C SER A 80 -7.94 0.35 -5.34
N VAL A 81 -7.10 -0.42 -4.64
CA VAL A 81 -7.22 -1.88 -4.49
C VAL A 81 -7.04 -2.25 -3.02
N VAL A 82 -8.00 -3.01 -2.48
CA VAL A 82 -7.93 -3.66 -1.17
C VAL A 82 -7.65 -5.15 -1.39
N ALA A 83 -6.45 -5.59 -1.01
CA ALA A 83 -6.03 -6.97 -1.26
C ALA A 83 -6.88 -7.98 -0.48
N GLY A 84 -7.61 -8.85 -1.21
CA GLY A 84 -8.54 -9.83 -0.64
C GLY A 84 -10.02 -9.39 -0.65
N GLU A 85 -10.29 -8.10 -0.83
CA GLU A 85 -11.64 -7.52 -0.82
C GLU A 85 -11.92 -6.74 -2.12
N SER A 86 -12.29 -7.47 -3.18
CA SER A 86 -12.55 -6.86 -4.50
C SER A 86 -13.67 -5.82 -4.45
N GLU A 87 -14.75 -6.11 -3.71
CA GLU A 87 -15.91 -5.23 -3.61
C GLU A 87 -15.65 -3.99 -2.73
N SER A 88 -14.55 -3.98 -1.96
CA SER A 88 -14.09 -2.83 -1.17
C SER A 88 -13.10 -1.94 -1.97
N SER A 89 -12.89 -2.19 -3.27
CA SER A 89 -11.83 -1.57 -4.08
C SER A 89 -12.36 -0.54 -5.09
N LEU A 90 -11.98 0.74 -4.92
CA LEU A 90 -12.42 1.85 -5.78
C LEU A 90 -12.12 1.64 -7.28
N LEU A 91 -11.09 0.87 -7.62
CA LEU A 91 -10.78 0.53 -9.02
C LEU A 91 -11.91 -0.28 -9.69
N LEU A 92 -12.62 -1.14 -8.94
CA LEU A 92 -13.75 -1.90 -9.48
C LEU A 92 -15.02 -1.06 -9.56
N GLU A 93 -15.28 -0.19 -8.58
CA GLU A 93 -16.36 0.81 -8.59
C GLU A 93 -16.26 1.71 -9.85
N ALA A 94 -15.07 2.24 -10.12
CA ALA A 94 -14.78 3.05 -11.30
C ALA A 94 -14.91 2.27 -12.63
N LEU A 95 -14.56 0.97 -12.67
CA LEU A 95 -14.74 0.10 -13.84
C LEU A 95 -16.20 -0.31 -14.07
N ARG A 96 -17.05 -0.23 -13.04
CA ARG A 96 -18.50 -0.49 -13.11
C ARG A 96 -19.32 0.77 -13.35
N TYR A 97 -18.71 1.95 -13.25
CA TYR A 97 -19.38 3.27 -13.25
C TYR A 97 -20.36 3.44 -12.08
N GLU A 98 -19.95 3.00 -10.89
CA GLU A 98 -20.74 3.07 -9.65
C GLU A 98 -20.47 4.35 -8.82
N SER A 99 -19.43 5.14 -9.19
CA SER A 99 -18.95 6.38 -8.55
C SER A 99 -19.21 7.66 -9.36
#